data_AF-A0A914EZP7-F1
#
_entry.id   AF-A0A914EZP7-F1
#
_cell.length_a   1.000
_cell.length_b   1.000
_cell.length_c   1.000
_cell.angle_alpha   90.00
_cell.angle_beta   90.00
_cell.angle_gamma   90.00
#
_symmetry.space_group_name_H-M   'P 1'
#
loop_
_entity.id
_entity.type
_entity.pdbx_description
1 polymer ?
#
loop_
_entity_poly.entity_id
_entity_poly.type
_entity_poly.pdbx_seq_one_letter_code
_entity_poly.pdbx_strand_id
1 'polypeptide(L)'
;MVGHSGAIGEEEREQRKVNKQIDEQLQKEKQVLRATHRLLLLGAGESGKSTIVKQMRILHINGFNEKEKKEKIADIRKNVRDSISVR
;
A
#
# COMPACT_ATOMS: atom_id res chain seq x y z
N MET A 1 13.17 -51.10 18.13
CA MET A 1 12.89 -49.84 18.86
C MET A 1 13.90 -48.81 18.40
N VAL A 2 13.53 -47.53 18.34
CA VAL A 2 14.36 -46.36 17.92
C VAL A 2 14.28 -46.02 16.42
N GLY A 3 13.52 -44.96 16.11
CA GLY A 3 13.41 -44.33 14.79
C GLY A 3 12.69 -42.98 14.78
N HIS A 4 12.06 -42.56 15.88
CA HIS A 4 11.28 -41.31 15.95
C HIS A 4 12.04 -40.08 16.46
N SER A 5 13.26 -40.23 16.99
CA SER A 5 13.97 -39.11 17.64
C SER A 5 14.71 -38.17 16.68
N GLY A 6 14.94 -38.58 15.42
CA GLY A 6 15.60 -37.75 14.41
C GLY A 6 14.68 -36.69 13.79
N ALA A 7 13.44 -37.06 13.47
CA ALA A 7 12.49 -36.20 12.76
C ALA A 7 12.05 -34.98 13.60
N ILE A 8 11.81 -35.17 14.90
CA ILE A 8 11.39 -34.10 15.82
C ILE A 8 12.47 -33.01 15.92
N GLY A 9 13.75 -33.38 15.91
CA GLY A 9 14.86 -32.43 15.98
C GLY A 9 15.08 -31.64 14.68
N GLU A 10 14.72 -32.19 13.53
CA GLU A 10 14.80 -31.49 12.23
C GLU A 10 13.63 -30.51 12.07
N GLU A 11 12.41 -30.92 12.41
CA GLU A 11 11.24 -30.04 12.42
C GLU A 11 11.43 -28.85 13.36
N GLU A 12 11.94 -29.05 14.58
CA GLU A 12 12.23 -27.96 15.51
C GLU A 12 13.31 -27.00 14.97
N ARG A 13 14.32 -27.51 14.25
CA ARG A 13 15.35 -26.67 13.62
C ARG A 13 14.77 -25.86 12.47
N GLU A 14 13.90 -26.45 11.67
CA GLU A 14 13.22 -25.75 10.58
C GLU A 14 12.28 -24.67 11.13
N GLN A 15 11.49 -25.00 12.15
CA GLN A 15 10.64 -24.03 12.85
C GLN A 15 11.46 -22.87 13.42
N ARG A 16 12.62 -23.13 14.02
CA ARG A 16 13.52 -22.07 14.51
C ARG A 16 14.06 -21.20 13.38
N LYS A 17 14.41 -21.78 12.22
CA LYS A 17 14.86 -21.01 11.05
C LYS A 17 13.75 -20.11 10.53
N VAL A 18 12.53 -20.63 10.40
CA VAL A 18 11.36 -19.86 9.97
C VAL A 18 11.08 -18.73 10.97
N ASN A 19 11.08 -19.03 12.27
CA ASN A 19 10.83 -18.02 13.30
C ASN A 19 11.88 -16.90 13.27
N LYS A 20 13.16 -17.24 13.12
CA LYS A 20 14.24 -16.27 12.95
C LYS A 20 14.03 -15.38 11.71
N GLN A 21 13.61 -15.95 10.58
CA GLN A 21 13.32 -15.18 9.37
C GLN A 21 12.16 -14.21 9.55
N ILE A 22 11.11 -14.65 10.26
CA ILE A 22 9.96 -13.80 10.61
C ILE A 22 10.43 -12.64 11.50
N ASP A 23 11.21 -12.92 12.54
CA ASP A 23 11.73 -11.89 13.45
C ASP A 23 12.59 -10.85 12.71
N GLU A 24 13.48 -11.31 11.82
CA GLU A 24 14.29 -10.42 10.98
C GLU A 24 13.43 -9.53 10.07
N GLN A 25 12.37 -10.09 9.48
CA GLN A 25 11.44 -9.34 8.64
C GLN A 25 10.67 -8.30 9.46
N LEU A 26 10.16 -8.68 10.64
CA LEU A 26 9.45 -7.78 11.56
C LEU A 26 10.32 -6.60 12.00
N GLN A 27 11.61 -6.84 12.28
CA GLN A 27 12.54 -5.75 12.64
C GLN A 27 12.75 -4.78 11.48
N LYS A 28 12.90 -5.27 10.24
CA LYS A 28 13.03 -4.41 9.05
C LYS A 28 11.77 -3.57 8.84
N GLU A 29 10.59 -4.18 8.92
CA GLU A 29 9.32 -3.49 8.76
C GLU A 29 9.10 -2.43 9.85
N LYS A 30 9.49 -2.72 11.11
CA LYS A 30 9.43 -1.76 12.21
C LYS A 30 10.31 -0.54 11.97
N GLN A 31 11.49 -0.72 11.38
CA GLN A 31 12.37 0.40 11.01
C GLN A 31 11.76 1.26 9.90
N VAL A 32 11.22 0.63 8.84
CA VAL A 32 10.52 1.33 7.76
C VAL A 32 9.33 2.11 8.29
N LEU A 33 8.52 1.49 9.17
CA LEU A 33 7.35 2.13 9.78
C LEU A 33 7.75 3.34 10.63
N ARG A 34 8.82 3.25 11.40
CA ARG A 34 9.36 4.37 12.21
C ARG A 34 9.87 5.51 11.34
N ALA A 35 10.47 5.21 10.19
CA ALA A 35 10.95 6.22 9.24
C ALA A 35 9.81 6.86 8.42
N THR A 36 8.62 6.24 8.40
CA THR A 36 7.47 6.70 7.61
C THR A 36 6.69 7.79 8.34
N HIS A 37 6.58 8.96 7.73
CA HIS A 37 5.77 10.07 8.24
C HIS A 37 4.30 9.89 7.85
N ARG A 38 3.43 9.66 8.83
CA ARG A 38 1.99 9.46 8.61
C ARG A 38 1.26 10.80 8.69
N LEU A 39 0.68 11.22 7.58
CA LEU A 39 -0.07 12.48 7.47
C LEU A 39 -1.56 12.19 7.33
N LEU A 40 -2.39 12.96 8.05
CA LEU A 40 -3.85 12.92 7.96
C LEU A 40 -4.35 14.23 7.35
N LEU A 41 -5.09 14.14 6.24
CA LEU A 41 -5.73 15.29 5.59
C LEU A 41 -7.20 15.39 6.02
N LEU A 42 -7.55 16.47 6.71
CA LEU A 42 -8.90 16.76 7.18
C LEU A 42 -9.51 17.94 6.43
N GLY A 43 -10.84 17.97 6.31
CA GLY A 43 -11.59 19.05 5.66
C GLY A 43 -12.98 18.61 5.23
N ALA A 44 -13.84 19.57 4.90
CA ALA A 44 -15.20 19.32 4.41
C ALA A 44 -15.24 18.52 3.09
N GLY A 45 -16.42 18.06 2.68
CA GLY A 45 -16.62 17.54 1.32
C GLY A 45 -16.08 18.53 0.28
N GLU A 46 -15.49 18.02 -0.80
CA GLU A 46 -15.03 18.84 -1.94
C GLU A 46 -13.90 19.85 -1.67
N SER A 47 -13.36 19.90 -0.44
CA SER A 47 -12.28 20.82 -0.03
C SER A 47 -10.91 20.56 -0.68
N GLY A 48 -10.82 19.73 -1.73
CA GLY A 48 -9.59 19.48 -2.47
C GLY A 48 -8.62 18.46 -1.84
N LYS A 49 -8.99 17.71 -0.79
CA LYS A 49 -8.12 16.67 -0.18
C LYS A 49 -7.58 15.67 -1.20
N SER A 50 -8.45 15.16 -2.07
CA SER A 50 -8.06 14.24 -3.16
C SER A 50 -7.12 14.90 -4.17
N THR A 51 -7.22 16.22 -4.36
CA THR A 51 -6.34 16.97 -5.25
C THR A 51 -4.92 17.04 -4.66
N ILE A 52 -4.77 17.29 -3.36
CA ILE A 52 -3.46 17.28 -2.68
C ILE A 52 -2.79 15.90 -2.83
N VAL A 53 -3.52 14.81 -2.59
CA VAL A 53 -2.99 13.44 -2.76
C VAL A 53 -2.56 13.18 -4.20
N LYS A 54 -3.36 13.62 -5.19
CA LYS A 54 -2.98 13.49 -6.62
C LYS A 54 -1.71 14.28 -6.94
N GLN A 55 -1.54 15.49 -6.40
CA GLN A 55 -0.32 16.29 -6.61
C GLN A 55 0.91 15.63 -5.98
N MET A 56 0.79 15.10 -4.77
CA MET A 56 1.88 14.35 -4.13
C MET A 56 2.37 13.20 -5.01
N ARG A 57 1.44 12.50 -5.65
CA ARG A 57 1.75 11.41 -6.58
C ARG A 57 2.44 11.88 -7.86
N ILE A 58 2.01 13.00 -8.44
CA ILE A 58 2.65 13.61 -9.62
C ILE A 58 4.09 14.02 -9.30
N LEU A 59 4.30 14.66 -8.16
CA LEU A 59 5.60 15.24 -7.80
C LEU A 59 6.60 14.21 -7.26
N HIS A 60 6.13 13.15 -6.58
CA HIS A 60 7.01 12.24 -5.82
C HIS A 60 6.89 10.76 -6.21
N ILE A 61 5.91 10.33 -7.03
CA ILE A 61 5.61 8.91 -7.28
C ILE A 61 5.33 8.66 -8.78
N ASN A 62 6.21 9.14 -9.67
CA ASN A 62 6.17 8.92 -11.12
C ASN A 62 4.81 9.17 -11.80
N GLY A 63 3.94 10.00 -11.20
CA GLY A 63 2.64 10.37 -11.75
C GLY A 63 1.68 9.21 -12.03
N PHE A 64 0.91 9.35 -13.12
CA PHE A 64 -0.11 8.39 -13.56
C PHE A 64 0.32 7.70 -14.84
N ASN A 65 0.13 6.39 -14.92
CA ASN A 65 0.45 5.63 -16.11
C ASN A 65 -0.64 5.79 -17.19
N GLU A 66 -0.35 5.34 -18.41
CA GLU A 66 -1.27 5.49 -19.55
C GLU A 66 -2.61 4.77 -19.37
N LYS A 67 -2.63 3.65 -18.66
CA LYS A 67 -3.87 2.92 -18.36
C LYS A 67 -4.76 3.75 -17.44
N GLU A 68 -4.21 4.30 -16.37
CA GLU A 68 -4.94 5.13 -15.41
C GLU A 68 -5.46 6.42 -16.07
N LYS A 69 -4.65 7.06 -16.93
CA LYS A 69 -5.09 8.22 -17.70
C LYS A 69 -6.29 7.88 -18.59
N LYS A 70 -6.26 6.73 -19.28
CA LYS A 70 -7.38 6.24 -20.11
C LYS A 70 -8.64 5.99 -19.29
N GLU A 71 -8.50 5.37 -18.12
CA GLU A 71 -9.63 5.16 -17.20
C GLU A 71 -10.27 6.49 -16.77
N LYS A 72 -9.48 7.55 -16.57
CA LYS A 72 -9.99 8.89 -16.22
C LYS A 72 -10.73 9.62 -17.32
N ILE A 73 -10.64 9.20 -18.58
CA ILE A 73 -11.40 9.80 -19.67
C ILE A 73 -12.91 9.66 -19.42
N ALA A 74 -13.37 8.52 -18.90
CA ALA A 74 -14.78 8.29 -18.59
C ALA A 74 -15.28 9.23 -17.49
N ASP A 75 -14.50 9.36 -16.41
CA ASP A 75 -14.78 10.28 -15.30
C ASP A 75 -14.86 11.74 -15.78
N ILE A 76 -13.91 12.18 -16.61
CA ILE A 76 -13.88 13.54 -17.17
C ILE A 76 -15.13 13.79 -18.02
N ARG A 77 -15.47 12.86 -18.92
CA ARG A 77 -16.68 12.98 -19.75
C ARG A 77 -17.96 13.05 -18.93
N LYS A 78 -18.04 12.24 -17.86
CA LYS A 78 -19.16 12.27 -16.93
C LYS A 78 -19.25 13.63 -16.24
N ASN A 79 -18.16 14.11 -15.65
CA ASN A 79 -18.14 15.40 -14.95
C ASN A 79 -18.53 16.57 -15.87
N VAL A 80 -18.07 16.56 -17.13
CA VAL A 80 -18.47 17.57 -18.12
C VAL A 80 -19.97 17.49 -18.40
N ARG A 81 -20.52 16.29 -18.64
CA ARG A 81 -21.96 16.11 -18.87
C ARG A 81 -22.77 16.58 -17.66
N ASP A 82 -22.42 16.10 -16.47
CA ASP A 82 -23.13 16.43 -15.23
C ASP A 82 -23.11 17.95 -14.98
N SER A 83 -21.98 18.62 -15.24
CA SER A 83 -21.88 20.09 -15.10
C SER A 83 -22.78 20.89 -16.05
N ILE A 84 -23.18 20.30 -17.19
CA ILE A 84 -24.03 20.95 -18.19
C ILE A 84 -25.51 20.57 -17.99
N SER A 85 -25.77 19.33 -17.58
CA SER A 85 -27.12 18.78 -17.39
C SER A 85 -27.76 19.18 -16.05
N VAL A 86 -26.99 19.76 -15.13
CA VAL A 86 -27.56 20.43 -13.94
C VAL A 86 -28.13 21.78 -14.40
N ARG A 87 -29.30 21.73 -15.01
CA ARG A 87 -30.21 22.84 -15.25
C ARG A 87 -31.64 22.34 -15.25
#